data_AF-A0A838WK42-F1
#
_entry.id   AF-A0A838WK42-F1
#
_cell.length_a   1.000
_cell.length_b   1.000
_cell.length_c   1.000
_cell.angle_alpha   90.00
_cell.angle_beta   90.00
_cell.angle_gamma   90.00
#
_symmetry.space_group_name_H-M   'P 1'
#
loop_
_entity.id
_entity.type
_entity.pdbx_description
1 polymer ?
#
loop_
_entity_poly.entity_id
_entity_poly.type
_entity_poly.pdbx_seq_one_letter_code
_entity_poly.pdbx_strand_id
1 'polypeptide(L)'
;GLHSFIAALQLGLKQKFGGRVDHLQITQVQEPQPDNKLRKSFLYLYDTVPGGTGYLRQLCEKRVDSRPEDLRQVFQQALNVLVNCSCQERGEDGCYKCLFAYRNSFHQDFTSSKVAQSLLSEILNHWSDLGEEKNQNLSGLSINSDLESELESRLIQALTSYTRNGEETKLQPLLLHGKKAYYLK
;
A
#
# COMPACT_ATOMS: atom_id res chain seq x y z
N GLY A 1 5.82 2.82 6.72
CA GLY A 1 4.89 2.66 5.58
C GLY A 1 4.15 1.34 5.67
N LEU A 2 4.83 0.24 5.34
CA LEU A 2 4.23 -1.09 5.23
C LEU A 2 3.39 -1.51 6.45
N HIS A 3 3.96 -1.47 7.66
CA HIS A 3 3.24 -1.92 8.87
C HIS A 3 2.05 -1.02 9.21
N SER A 4 2.16 0.30 9.00
CA SER A 4 1.02 1.23 9.08
C SER A 4 -0.11 0.83 8.12
N PHE A 5 0.22 0.48 6.88
CA PHE A 5 -0.76 0.06 5.88
C PHE A 5 -1.43 -1.28 6.24
N ILE A 6 -0.65 -2.29 6.64
CA ILE A 6 -1.19 -3.60 7.06
C ILE A 6 -2.16 -3.43 8.23
N ALA A 7 -1.77 -2.67 9.27
CA ALA A 7 -2.62 -2.43 10.42
C ALA A 7 -3.92 -1.71 10.03
N ALA A 8 -3.84 -0.74 9.12
CA ALA A 8 -5.01 -0.01 8.63
C ALA A 8 -5.92 -0.88 7.74
N LEU A 9 -5.35 -1.77 6.92
CA LEU A 9 -6.12 -2.75 6.15
C LEU A 9 -6.87 -3.72 7.07
N GLN A 10 -6.21 -4.24 8.10
CA GLN A 10 -6.87 -5.10 9.10
C GLN A 10 -8.00 -4.38 9.84
N LEU A 11 -7.79 -3.11 10.21
CA LEU A 11 -8.85 -2.25 10.75
C LEU A 11 -10.03 -2.17 9.79
N GLY A 12 -9.80 -1.87 8.50
CA GLY A 12 -10.85 -1.77 7.50
C GLY A 12 -11.62 -3.09 7.31
N LEU A 13 -10.92 -4.22 7.29
CA LEU A 13 -11.53 -5.54 7.21
C LEU A 13 -12.45 -5.79 8.42
N LYS A 14 -11.99 -5.43 9.61
CA LYS A 14 -12.79 -5.52 10.84
C LYS A 14 -14.04 -4.63 10.78
N GLN A 15 -13.93 -3.42 10.26
CA GLN A 15 -15.07 -2.51 10.08
C GLN A 15 -16.09 -3.06 9.07
N LYS A 16 -15.62 -3.60 7.95
CA LYS A 16 -16.50 -4.09 6.89
C LYS A 16 -17.29 -5.32 7.29
N PHE A 17 -16.61 -6.31 7.89
CA PHE A 17 -17.23 -7.61 8.17
C PHE A 17 -17.86 -7.68 9.56
N GLY A 18 -17.43 -6.85 10.52
CA GLY A 18 -17.94 -6.81 11.91
C GLY A 18 -17.61 -8.06 12.75
N GLY A 19 -17.52 -9.23 12.13
CA GLY A 19 -17.22 -10.53 12.72
C GLY A 19 -15.74 -10.73 13.04
N ARG A 20 -15.37 -11.99 13.31
CA ARG A 20 -13.97 -12.37 13.51
C ARG A 20 -13.25 -12.34 12.17
N VAL A 21 -12.24 -11.50 12.03
CA VAL A 21 -11.41 -11.39 10.82
C VAL A 21 -9.99 -11.93 11.04
N ASP A 22 -9.72 -12.54 12.20
CA ASP A 22 -8.39 -13.06 12.56
C ASP A 22 -7.91 -14.17 11.61
N HIS A 23 -8.83 -14.78 10.86
CA HIS A 23 -8.51 -15.78 9.86
C HIS A 23 -8.00 -15.17 8.54
N LEU A 24 -8.27 -13.88 8.29
CA LEU A 24 -7.72 -13.14 7.17
C LEU A 24 -6.31 -12.68 7.53
N GLN A 25 -5.32 -13.29 6.89
CA GLN A 25 -3.92 -13.02 7.13
C GLN A 25 -3.30 -12.25 5.97
N ILE A 26 -2.34 -11.38 6.31
CA ILE A 26 -1.60 -10.58 5.35
C ILE A 26 -0.14 -10.93 5.47
N THR A 27 0.50 -11.29 4.35
CA THR A 27 1.95 -11.53 4.31
C THR A 27 2.59 -10.75 3.18
N GLN A 28 3.81 -10.26 3.43
CA GLN A 28 4.65 -9.71 2.38
C GLN A 28 5.40 -10.87 1.70
N VAL A 29 5.40 -10.88 0.38
CA VAL A 29 6.20 -11.80 -0.43
C VAL A 29 7.08 -10.99 -1.35
N GLN A 30 8.33 -11.43 -1.53
CA GLN A 30 9.26 -10.81 -2.45
C GLN A 30 9.72 -11.79 -3.51
N GLU A 31 9.53 -11.43 -4.77
CA GLU A 31 9.93 -12.24 -5.92
C GLU A 31 11.05 -11.53 -6.70
N PRO A 32 12.08 -12.25 -7.17
CA PRO A 32 13.07 -11.66 -8.06
C PRO A 32 12.41 -11.26 -9.40
N GLN A 33 12.84 -10.14 -9.96
CA GLN A 33 12.44 -9.76 -11.31
C GLN A 33 13.34 -10.46 -12.34
N PRO A 34 12.77 -10.93 -13.46
CA PRO A 34 13.57 -11.32 -14.61
C PRO A 34 14.43 -10.13 -15.08
N ASP A 35 15.65 -10.41 -15.50
CA ASP A 35 16.54 -9.46 -16.20
C ASP A 35 17.08 -8.25 -15.41
N ASN A 36 16.78 -8.11 -14.11
CA ASN A 36 17.43 -7.10 -13.25
C ASN A 36 17.67 -7.61 -11.80
N LYS A 37 18.30 -6.78 -10.96
CA LYS A 37 18.59 -7.11 -9.54
C LYS A 37 17.44 -6.72 -8.59
N LEU A 38 16.32 -6.24 -9.11
CA LEU A 38 15.20 -5.77 -8.30
C LEU A 38 14.33 -6.94 -7.82
N ARG A 39 13.55 -6.68 -6.78
CA ARG A 39 12.55 -7.59 -6.24
C ARG A 39 11.17 -6.94 -6.28
N LYS A 40 10.18 -7.66 -6.80
CA LYS A 40 8.75 -7.30 -6.67
C LYS A 40 8.32 -7.60 -5.26
N SER A 41 7.77 -6.61 -4.57
CA SER A 41 7.11 -6.83 -3.28
C SER A 41 5.60 -6.90 -3.49
N PHE A 42 5.00 -7.96 -3.00
CA PHE A 42 3.57 -8.18 -3.00
C PHE A 42 3.04 -8.26 -1.57
N LEU A 43 1.80 -7.85 -1.37
CA LEU A 43 1.04 -8.16 -0.18
C LEU A 43 -0.07 -9.14 -0.52
N TYR A 44 0.02 -10.32 0.07
CA TYR A 44 -0.97 -11.37 -0.08
C TYR A 44 -1.95 -11.28 1.09
N LEU A 45 -3.22 -11.05 0.78
CA LEU A 45 -4.33 -11.23 1.71
C LEU A 45 -4.97 -12.59 1.43
N TYR A 46 -4.96 -13.48 2.42
CA TYR A 46 -5.44 -14.85 2.28
C TYR A 46 -6.26 -15.30 3.48
N ASP A 47 -7.09 -16.32 3.28
CA ASP A 47 -7.95 -16.90 4.30
C ASP A 47 -7.32 -18.20 4.81
N THR A 48 -7.16 -18.30 6.13
CA THR A 48 -6.56 -19.47 6.78
C THR A 48 -7.57 -20.58 7.09
N VAL A 49 -8.87 -20.35 6.94
CA VAL A 49 -9.90 -21.38 7.14
C VAL A 49 -9.89 -22.36 5.95
N PRO A 50 -9.75 -23.68 6.18
CA PRO A 50 -9.88 -24.67 5.12
C PRO A 50 -11.25 -24.58 4.42
N GLY A 51 -11.26 -24.48 3.10
CA GLY A 51 -12.47 -24.25 2.30
C GLY A 51 -12.88 -22.77 2.17
N GLY A 52 -12.27 -21.87 2.95
CA GLY A 52 -12.50 -20.43 2.94
C GLY A 52 -13.80 -20.00 3.63
N THR A 53 -13.80 -18.81 4.21
CA THR A 53 -14.98 -18.17 4.81
C THR A 53 -15.86 -17.46 3.79
N GLY A 54 -15.35 -17.25 2.57
CA GLY A 54 -15.99 -16.46 1.52
C GLY A 54 -15.70 -14.96 1.59
N TYR A 55 -15.02 -14.46 2.63
CA TYR A 55 -14.75 -13.02 2.78
C TYR A 55 -13.92 -12.47 1.62
N LEU A 56 -12.88 -13.19 1.18
CA LEU A 56 -12.07 -12.77 0.03
C LEU A 56 -12.86 -12.74 -1.27
N ARG A 57 -13.76 -13.69 -1.46
CA ARG A 57 -14.66 -13.71 -2.63
C ARG A 57 -15.53 -12.45 -2.61
N GLN A 58 -16.12 -12.14 -1.46
CA GLN A 58 -16.96 -10.94 -1.31
C GLN A 58 -16.19 -9.66 -1.62
N LEU A 59 -14.92 -9.53 -1.20
CA LEU A 59 -14.09 -8.37 -1.53
C LEU A 59 -13.91 -8.14 -3.04
N CYS A 60 -14.00 -9.21 -3.84
CA CYS A 60 -13.75 -9.20 -5.28
C CYS A 60 -15.02 -9.28 -6.14
N GLU A 61 -16.19 -9.56 -5.54
CA GLU A 61 -17.44 -9.89 -6.23
C GLU A 61 -18.11 -8.65 -6.82
N LYS A 62 -18.27 -7.58 -6.03
CA LYS A 62 -18.84 -6.33 -6.53
C LYS A 62 -17.79 -5.52 -7.28
N ARG A 63 -18.03 -5.24 -8.57
CA ARG A 63 -17.13 -4.45 -9.42
C ARG A 63 -17.79 -3.24 -10.06
N VAL A 64 -17.02 -2.15 -10.17
CA VAL A 64 -17.38 -0.92 -10.91
C VAL A 64 -16.21 -0.56 -11.82
N ASP A 65 -16.44 -0.55 -13.13
CA ASP A 65 -15.41 -0.44 -14.17
C ASP A 65 -14.22 -1.37 -13.88
N SER A 66 -14.51 -2.66 -13.68
CA SER A 66 -13.53 -3.71 -13.36
C SER A 66 -12.81 -3.60 -12.00
N ARG A 67 -13.11 -2.61 -11.16
CA ARG A 67 -12.45 -2.42 -9.86
C ARG A 67 -13.26 -3.00 -8.69
N PRO A 68 -12.61 -3.64 -7.69
CA PRO A 68 -13.29 -4.27 -6.56
C PRO A 68 -13.85 -3.23 -5.58
N GLU A 69 -15.13 -2.92 -5.70
CA GLU A 69 -15.77 -1.87 -4.89
C GLU A 69 -15.80 -2.24 -3.41
N ASP A 70 -15.94 -3.52 -3.10
CA ASP A 70 -15.95 -3.97 -1.72
C ASP A 70 -14.59 -3.79 -1.03
N LEU A 71 -13.48 -3.91 -1.77
CA LEU A 71 -12.15 -3.59 -1.28
C LEU A 71 -11.94 -2.08 -1.13
N ARG A 72 -12.45 -1.27 -2.07
CA ARG A 72 -12.45 0.20 -1.93
C ARG A 72 -13.08 0.64 -0.61
N GLN A 73 -14.23 0.05 -0.27
CA GLN A 73 -14.94 0.35 0.98
C GLN A 73 -14.12 -0.01 2.22
N VAL A 74 -13.36 -1.11 2.20
CA VAL A 74 -12.43 -1.45 3.29
C VAL A 74 -11.46 -0.30 3.55
N PHE A 75 -10.83 0.22 2.49
CA PHE A 75 -9.89 1.33 2.60
C PHE A 75 -10.57 2.62 3.07
N GLN A 76 -11.77 2.93 2.57
CA GLN A 76 -12.54 4.11 3.00
C GLN A 76 -12.92 4.03 4.47
N GLN A 77 -13.40 2.87 4.94
CA GLN A 77 -13.78 2.69 6.33
C GLN A 77 -12.57 2.77 7.27
N ALA A 78 -11.42 2.20 6.88
CA ALA A 78 -10.17 2.35 7.62
C ALA A 78 -9.76 3.81 7.73
N LEU A 79 -9.74 4.54 6.61
CA LEU A 79 -9.37 5.96 6.58
C LEU A 79 -10.33 6.79 7.45
N ASN A 80 -11.63 6.53 7.36
CA ASN A 80 -12.65 7.22 8.14
C ASN A 80 -12.44 7.05 9.66
N VAL A 81 -12.11 5.84 10.12
CA VAL A 81 -11.80 5.59 11.54
C VAL A 81 -10.52 6.31 11.96
N LEU A 82 -9.48 6.32 11.14
CA LEU A 82 -8.20 6.95 11.47
C LEU A 82 -8.30 8.47 11.57
N VAL A 83 -9.01 9.10 10.64
CA VAL A 83 -9.18 10.57 10.60
C VAL A 83 -10.08 11.06 11.73
N ASN A 84 -11.14 10.33 12.07
CA ASN A 84 -12.09 10.73 13.11
C ASN A 84 -11.75 10.19 14.51
N CYS A 85 -10.58 9.58 14.70
CA CYS A 85 -10.20 9.08 16.01
C CYS A 85 -9.83 10.24 16.96
N SER A 86 -10.42 10.26 18.15
CA SER A 86 -10.10 11.22 19.23
C SER A 86 -8.61 11.35 19.59
N CYS A 87 -7.76 10.39 19.21
CA CYS A 87 -6.31 10.49 19.41
C CYS A 87 -5.66 11.59 18.56
N GLN A 88 -6.29 11.96 17.43
CA GLN A 88 -5.82 13.05 16.56
C GLN A 88 -5.82 14.40 17.29
N GLU A 89 -6.87 14.67 18.08
CA GLU A 89 -6.98 15.91 18.87
C GLU A 89 -5.89 16.03 19.94
N ARG A 90 -5.38 14.91 20.42
CA ARG A 90 -4.28 14.85 21.39
C ARG A 90 -2.89 14.90 20.72
N GLY A 91 -2.83 14.98 19.40
CA GLY A 91 -1.58 14.96 18.64
C GLY A 91 -0.90 13.59 18.59
N GLU A 92 -1.60 12.51 18.97
CA GLU A 92 -1.06 11.15 19.00
C GLU A 92 -1.02 10.54 17.59
N ASP A 93 0.00 9.72 17.31
CA ASP A 93 0.17 9.04 16.01
C ASP A 93 -0.50 7.65 15.96
N GLY A 94 -1.65 7.53 16.63
CA GLY A 94 -2.43 6.30 16.73
C GLY A 94 -2.70 5.90 18.18
N CYS A 95 -3.72 5.06 18.37
CA CYS A 95 -4.04 4.46 19.66
C CYS A 95 -4.68 3.07 19.47
N TYR A 96 -4.95 2.34 20.57
CA TYR A 96 -5.60 1.03 20.52
C TYR A 96 -7.04 1.05 19.98
N LYS A 97 -7.72 2.20 20.01
CA LYS A 97 -9.06 2.33 19.44
C LYS A 97 -9.07 2.37 17.91
N CYS A 98 -7.99 2.83 17.28
CA CYS A 98 -7.91 2.94 15.82
C CYS A 98 -6.90 1.96 15.20
N LEU A 99 -5.62 2.04 15.57
CA LEU A 99 -4.55 1.40 14.80
C LEU A 99 -3.78 0.34 15.61
N PHE A 100 -3.48 0.60 16.89
CA PHE A 100 -2.56 -0.24 17.65
C PHE A 100 -3.13 -1.60 18.06
N ALA A 101 -4.45 -1.81 17.96
CA ALA A 101 -5.04 -3.14 18.11
C ALA A 101 -4.64 -4.09 16.97
N TYR A 102 -4.25 -3.55 15.81
CA TYR A 102 -3.90 -4.30 14.60
C TYR A 102 -2.39 -4.25 14.32
N ARG A 103 -1.59 -3.75 15.26
CA ARG A 103 -0.14 -3.74 15.12
C ARG A 103 0.41 -5.14 15.40
N ASN A 104 1.38 -5.58 14.61
CA ASN A 104 2.16 -6.75 14.98
C ASN A 104 3.06 -6.39 16.16
N SER A 105 3.07 -7.23 17.21
CA SER A 105 3.88 -7.03 18.42
C SER A 105 5.38 -6.96 18.15
N PHE A 106 5.87 -7.56 17.06
CA PHE A 106 7.28 -7.49 16.66
C PHE A 106 7.67 -6.18 15.95
N HIS A 107 6.70 -5.41 15.46
CA HIS A 107 6.92 -4.19 14.67
C HIS A 107 6.29 -2.96 15.32
N GLN A 108 6.23 -2.92 16.66
CA GLN A 108 5.52 -1.89 17.43
C GLN A 108 5.96 -0.47 17.07
N ASP A 109 7.26 -0.26 16.81
CA ASP A 109 7.82 1.06 16.51
C ASP A 109 7.59 1.53 15.06
N PHE A 110 7.06 0.67 14.19
CA PHE A 110 6.94 0.95 12.75
C PHE A 110 5.50 1.26 12.30
N THR A 111 4.59 1.49 13.25
CA THR A 111 3.17 1.73 12.98
C THR A 111 2.81 3.18 13.29
N SER A 112 2.33 3.90 12.29
CA SER A 112 1.99 5.33 12.34
C SER A 112 0.64 5.59 11.68
N SER A 113 -0.27 6.26 12.40
CA SER A 113 -1.60 6.64 11.91
C SER A 113 -1.51 7.65 10.78
N LYS A 114 -0.62 8.65 10.88
CA LYS A 114 -0.44 9.65 9.82
C LYS A 114 0.03 9.00 8.51
N VAL A 115 0.98 8.08 8.61
CA VAL A 115 1.47 7.33 7.43
C VAL A 115 0.36 6.43 6.85
N ALA A 116 -0.42 5.76 7.70
CA ALA A 116 -1.56 4.97 7.24
C ALA A 116 -2.60 5.82 6.49
N GLN A 117 -2.96 6.97 7.04
CA GLN A 117 -3.90 7.90 6.41
C GLN A 117 -3.39 8.38 5.06
N SER A 118 -2.12 8.77 4.97
CA SER A 118 -1.48 9.19 3.72
C SER A 118 -1.58 8.10 2.65
N LEU A 119 -1.17 6.87 2.96
CA LEU A 119 -1.18 5.75 2.02
C LEU A 119 -2.60 5.38 1.57
N LEU A 120 -3.56 5.32 2.50
CA LEU A 120 -4.95 5.04 2.15
C LEU A 120 -5.57 6.14 1.28
N SER A 121 -5.25 7.40 1.58
CA SER A 121 -5.76 8.54 0.81
C SER A 121 -5.20 8.53 -0.61
N GLU A 122 -3.90 8.25 -0.76
CA GLU A 122 -3.23 8.10 -2.06
C GLU A 122 -3.89 6.99 -2.90
N ILE A 123 -4.09 5.80 -2.33
CA ILE A 123 -4.76 4.68 -3.00
C ILE A 123 -6.18 5.05 -3.42
N LEU A 124 -6.94 5.72 -2.54
CA LEU A 124 -8.33 6.09 -2.82
C LEU A 124 -8.47 7.20 -3.87
N ASN A 125 -7.53 8.15 -3.88
CA ASN A 125 -7.47 9.24 -4.85
C ASN A 125 -7.13 8.72 -6.25
N HIS A 126 -6.24 7.73 -6.35
CA HIS A 126 -5.87 7.07 -7.61
C HIS A 126 -6.71 5.83 -7.94
N TRP A 127 -7.78 5.57 -7.18
CA TRP A 127 -8.62 4.39 -7.40
C TRP A 127 -9.22 4.37 -8.80
N SER A 128 -9.54 5.54 -9.36
CA SER A 128 -10.06 5.68 -10.72
C SER A 128 -9.05 5.26 -11.79
N ASP A 129 -7.77 5.30 -11.47
CA ASP A 129 -6.68 5.08 -12.41
C ASP A 129 -6.25 3.60 -12.43
N LEU A 130 -6.76 2.80 -11.48
CA LEU A 130 -6.53 1.37 -11.42
C LEU A 130 -7.19 0.65 -12.59
N GLY A 131 -6.38 -0.06 -13.37
CA GLY A 131 -6.82 -0.96 -14.43
C GLY A 131 -6.64 -2.43 -14.03
N GLU A 132 -7.35 -3.32 -14.72
CA GLU A 132 -7.06 -4.75 -14.65
C GLU A 132 -5.74 -5.04 -15.36
N GLU A 133 -4.85 -5.75 -14.66
CA GLU A 133 -3.69 -6.34 -15.31
C GLU A 133 -4.14 -7.46 -16.25
N LYS A 134 -3.72 -7.38 -17.51
CA LYS A 134 -4.07 -8.37 -18.55
C LYS A 134 -3.12 -9.57 -18.57
N ASN A 135 -1.98 -9.46 -17.88
CA ASN A 135 -1.07 -10.57 -17.70
C ASN A 135 -1.70 -11.65 -16.79
N GLN A 136 -1.70 -12.90 -17.27
CA GLN A 136 -2.28 -14.03 -16.55
C GLN A 136 -1.48 -14.47 -15.32
N ASN A 137 -0.21 -14.04 -15.20
CA ASN A 137 0.72 -14.50 -14.16
C ASN A 137 1.40 -13.33 -13.43
N LEU A 138 1.51 -13.42 -12.10
CA LEU A 138 2.19 -12.43 -11.25
C LEU A 138 3.66 -12.22 -11.63
N SER A 139 4.33 -13.26 -12.14
CA SER A 139 5.72 -13.18 -12.61
C SER A 139 5.88 -12.25 -13.81
N GLY A 140 4.82 -12.01 -14.59
CA GLY A 140 4.82 -11.10 -15.75
C GLY A 140 4.64 -9.61 -15.41
N LEU A 141 4.24 -9.28 -14.18
CA LEU A 141 4.01 -7.89 -13.75
C LEU A 141 5.30 -7.08 -13.64
N SER A 142 5.65 -6.20 -14.58
CA SER A 142 6.83 -5.35 -14.41
C SER A 142 6.55 -4.21 -13.41
N ILE A 143 7.03 -4.35 -12.18
CA ILE A 143 6.99 -3.26 -11.19
C ILE A 143 8.27 -2.45 -11.36
N ASN A 144 8.18 -1.17 -11.73
CA ASN A 144 9.34 -0.30 -11.96
C ASN A 144 10.30 -0.83 -13.06
N SER A 145 9.76 -1.17 -14.24
CA SER A 145 10.51 -1.75 -15.37
C SER A 145 11.76 -0.98 -15.79
N ASP A 146 11.82 0.31 -15.48
CA ASP A 146 12.85 1.21 -16.01
C ASP A 146 14.02 1.42 -15.05
N LEU A 147 13.96 0.87 -13.83
CA LEU A 147 15.06 0.92 -12.87
C LEU A 147 15.84 -0.40 -12.92
N GLU A 148 17.16 -0.30 -12.97
CA GLU A 148 18.04 -1.47 -13.08
C GLU A 148 18.55 -1.93 -11.70
N SER A 149 18.44 -1.07 -10.67
CA SER A 149 19.01 -1.29 -9.34
C SER A 149 18.23 -0.67 -8.17
N GLU A 150 18.28 -1.32 -7.01
CA GLU A 150 17.71 -0.83 -5.74
C GLU A 150 18.38 0.50 -5.32
N LEU A 151 19.68 0.66 -5.57
CA LEU A 151 20.39 1.90 -5.29
C LEU A 151 19.89 3.05 -6.17
N GLU A 152 19.51 2.75 -7.41
CA GLU A 152 18.91 3.73 -8.32
C GLU A 152 17.56 4.19 -7.79
N SER A 153 16.70 3.25 -7.37
CA SER A 153 15.42 3.58 -6.74
C SER A 153 15.60 4.47 -5.49
N ARG A 154 16.52 4.11 -4.60
CA ARG A 154 16.81 4.89 -3.39
C ARG A 154 17.39 6.27 -3.71
N LEU A 155 18.24 6.37 -4.73
CA LEU A 155 18.80 7.64 -5.17
C LEU A 155 17.72 8.59 -5.69
N ILE A 156 16.83 8.09 -6.56
CA ILE A 156 15.73 8.90 -7.09
C ILE A 156 14.82 9.34 -5.96
N GLN A 157 14.43 8.44 -5.06
CA GLN A 157 13.61 8.79 -3.90
C GLN A 157 14.28 9.86 -3.00
N ALA A 158 15.57 9.69 -2.70
CA ALA A 158 16.33 10.64 -1.89
C ALA A 158 16.36 12.02 -2.56
N LEU A 159 16.63 12.08 -3.88
CA LEU A 159 16.64 13.31 -4.65
C LEU A 159 15.26 13.98 -4.73
N THR A 160 14.18 13.22 -4.90
CA THR A 160 12.81 13.78 -4.90
C THR A 160 12.45 14.37 -3.54
N SER A 161 12.88 13.75 -2.44
CA SER A 161 12.63 14.25 -1.09
C SER A 161 13.59 15.36 -0.64
N TYR A 162 14.63 15.66 -1.43
CA TYR A 162 15.65 16.62 -1.06
C TYR A 162 15.16 18.06 -1.27
N THR A 163 15.31 18.89 -0.24
CA THR A 163 14.98 20.32 -0.29
C THR A 163 16.24 21.17 -0.15
N ARG A 164 16.35 22.21 -0.98
CA ARG A 164 17.43 23.19 -0.89
C ARG A 164 16.81 24.58 -0.80
N ASN A 165 17.17 25.34 0.24
CA ASN A 165 16.64 26.68 0.50
C ASN A 165 15.09 26.74 0.60
N GLY A 166 14.45 25.66 1.04
CA GLY A 166 12.99 25.57 1.14
C GLY A 166 12.28 25.21 -0.16
N GLU A 167 13.01 25.03 -1.27
CA GLU A 167 12.45 24.54 -2.53
C GLU A 167 12.70 23.03 -2.68
N GLU A 168 11.66 22.30 -3.07
CA GLU A 168 11.76 20.89 -3.43
C GLU A 168 12.49 20.74 -4.76
N THR A 169 13.39 19.76 -4.79
CA THR A 169 14.15 19.39 -5.97
C THR A 169 13.22 18.75 -7.01
N LYS A 170 13.21 19.26 -8.24
CA LYS A 170 12.35 18.73 -9.31
C LYS A 170 13.14 17.80 -10.22
N LEU A 171 12.79 16.52 -10.20
CA LEU A 171 13.28 15.54 -11.16
C LEU A 171 12.31 15.45 -12.34
N GLN A 172 12.79 15.73 -13.53
CA GLN A 172 12.04 15.53 -14.77
C GLN A 172 12.51 14.25 -15.46
N PRO A 173 11.63 13.24 -15.65
CA PRO A 173 11.99 12.04 -16.37
C PRO A 173 12.21 12.35 -17.86
N LEU A 174 13.20 11.69 -18.45
CA LEU A 174 13.55 11.81 -19.88
C LEU A 174 14.15 10.51 -20.41
N LEU A 175 14.24 10.40 -21.73
CA LEU A 175 14.90 9.28 -22.40
C LEU A 175 16.25 9.75 -22.96
N LEU A 176 17.34 9.13 -22.50
CA LEU A 176 18.70 9.35 -23.03
C LEU A 176 19.22 8.02 -23.58
N HIS A 177 19.56 8.00 -24.88
CA HIS A 177 20.09 6.82 -25.56
C HIS A 177 19.24 5.55 -25.37
N GLY A 178 17.91 5.70 -25.34
CA GLY A 178 16.98 4.58 -25.15
C GLY A 178 16.85 4.08 -23.70
N LYS A 179 17.54 4.71 -22.74
CA LYS A 179 17.38 4.45 -21.31
C LYS A 179 16.63 5.57 -20.61
N LYS A 180 15.87 5.25 -19.57
CA LYS A 180 15.26 6.25 -18.71
C LYS A 180 16.35 6.98 -17.93
N ALA A 181 16.21 8.29 -17.85
CA ALA A 181 17.08 9.18 -17.12
C ALA A 181 16.24 10.25 -16.43
N TYR A 182 16.87 11.01 -15.54
CA TYR A 182 16.22 12.09 -14.80
C TYR A 182 17.08 13.36 -14.89
N TYR A 183 16.46 14.47 -15.27
CA TYR A 183 17.07 15.78 -15.22
C TYR A 183 16.73 16.45 -13.90
N LEU A 184 17.77 16.84 -13.16
CA LEU A 184 17.66 17.61 -11.93
C LEU A 184 17.53 19.09 -12.28
N LYS A 185 16.39 19.70 -11.96
CA LYS A 185 16.13 21.12 -12.19
C LYS A 185 16.38 21.96 -10.94
#